data_AF-A0A3B9T045-F1
#
_entry.id   AF-A0A3B9T045-F1
#
_cell.length_a   1.000
_cell.length_b   1.000
_cell.length_c   1.000
_cell.angle_alpha   90.00
_cell.angle_beta   90.00
_cell.angle_gamma   90.00
#
_symmetry.space_group_name_H-M   'P 1'
#
loop_
_entity.id
_entity.type
_entity.pdbx_description
1 polymer ?
#
loop_
_entity_poly.entity_id
_entity_poly.type
_entity_poly.pdbx_seq_one_letter_code
_entity_poly.pdbx_strand_id
1 'polypeptide(L)'
;MLRSLFMPGDAICCSLISGWNLYSKTGTMGKWIDGSECPYASHMKTGETFLFRIIQPPINLEALTAVTASGMPQRFLWPVDVAEGSGSTPTSMLVFREPPETGLTSLADWIAQRSITESQEDAQTAVRFIRQLLLDADCFYRCGFAYSGWDASRIYLKKDGSGFFYDFCAHTDRIRACKAYPSDAAARIGCDPVLPHYGSDLDYFALCSLLFQVLVGLRPYQGRLMDGIGNQTAVEQAAWSETYRENCVFLFDPDDRRNSIGTFAHEEQFVRRWMQLPDDVRNTFSFIFSGKQFRQVHPTPSPALLMQSCALFRGDG
;
A
#
# COMPACT_ATOMS: atom_id res chain seq x y z
N MET A 1 11.24 7.22 38.38
CA MET A 1 10.97 6.94 39.80
C MET A 1 9.49 6.57 40.02
N LEU A 2 8.93 5.68 39.17
CA LEU A 2 7.49 5.31 39.15
C LEU A 2 7.26 3.79 39.00
N ARG A 3 8.29 2.95 39.20
CA ARG A 3 8.22 1.50 38.90
C ARG A 3 7.56 0.64 40.00
N SER A 4 7.17 1.20 41.14
CA SER A 4 6.81 0.41 42.35
C SER A 4 5.33 0.40 42.74
N LEU A 5 4.41 0.75 41.83
CA LEU A 5 2.97 0.87 42.14
C LEU A 5 2.05 -0.10 41.36
N PHE A 6 2.59 -1.10 40.68
CA PHE A 6 1.79 -1.90 39.75
C PHE A 6 1.44 -3.29 40.28
N MET A 7 0.16 -3.62 40.21
CA MET A 7 -0.42 -4.92 40.55
C MET A 7 0.14 -6.01 39.62
N PRO A 8 0.45 -7.21 40.14
CA PRO A 8 0.91 -8.33 39.31
C PRO A 8 -0.26 -8.91 38.52
N GLY A 9 -0.31 -8.65 37.21
CA GLY A 9 -1.28 -9.26 36.30
C GLY A 9 -1.65 -8.39 35.10
N ASP A 10 -1.68 -7.06 35.28
CA ASP A 10 -2.00 -6.13 34.20
C ASP A 10 -0.71 -5.70 33.50
N ALA A 11 -0.53 -6.16 32.25
CA ALA A 11 0.58 -5.72 31.42
C ALA A 11 0.38 -4.25 31.02
N ILE A 12 0.87 -3.34 31.86
CA ILE A 12 0.89 -1.91 31.58
C ILE A 12 1.91 -1.65 30.48
N CYS A 13 1.50 -0.84 29.52
CA CYS A 13 2.32 -0.46 28.38
C CYS A 13 2.59 1.05 28.46
N CYS A 14 3.85 1.43 28.28
CA CYS A 14 4.29 2.83 28.30
C CYS A 14 4.50 3.33 26.87
N SER A 15 4.01 4.54 26.57
CA SER A 15 4.28 5.21 25.30
C SER A 15 5.77 5.48 25.10
N LEU A 16 6.28 5.09 23.94
CA LEU A 16 7.63 5.38 23.45
C LEU A 16 7.72 6.75 22.77
N ILE A 17 6.60 7.31 22.29
CA ILE A 17 6.59 8.65 21.65
C ILE A 17 6.53 9.74 22.72
N SER A 18 5.54 9.68 23.61
CA SER A 18 5.33 10.71 24.62
C SER A 18 6.17 10.47 25.87
N GLY A 19 6.40 9.21 26.26
CA GLY A 19 7.00 8.85 27.55
C GLY A 19 6.05 8.95 28.76
N TRP A 20 4.83 9.46 28.58
CA TRP A 20 3.89 9.74 29.68
C TRP A 20 2.54 9.02 29.53
N ASN A 21 2.12 8.70 28.31
CA ASN A 21 0.88 7.94 28.11
C ASN A 21 1.07 6.50 28.58
N LEU A 22 0.11 6.01 29.36
CA LEU A 22 0.07 4.65 29.86
C LEU A 22 -1.19 3.97 29.38
N TYR A 23 -1.07 2.70 29.05
CA TYR A 23 -2.16 1.88 28.54
C TYR A 23 -2.26 0.58 29.31
N SER A 24 -3.48 0.14 29.59
CA SER A 24 -3.75 -1.20 30.13
C SER A 24 -4.44 -2.05 29.07
N LYS A 25 -4.02 -3.31 28.92
CA LYS A 25 -4.74 -4.28 28.08
C LYS A 25 -6.06 -4.63 28.74
N THR A 26 -7.15 -4.66 27.97
CA THR A 26 -8.51 -4.90 28.52
C THR A 26 -8.85 -6.40 28.61
N GLY A 27 -8.07 -7.26 27.97
CA GLY A 27 -8.38 -8.69 27.82
C GLY A 27 -9.45 -9.00 26.76
N THR A 28 -10.00 -7.97 26.10
CA THR A 28 -10.94 -8.12 24.99
C THR A 28 -10.23 -7.95 23.64
N MET A 29 -10.78 -8.59 22.61
CA MET A 29 -10.29 -8.47 21.23
C MET A 29 -11.25 -7.62 20.41
N GLY A 30 -10.70 -6.70 19.63
CA GLY A 30 -11.39 -5.98 18.57
C GLY A 30 -11.01 -6.53 17.20
N LYS A 31 -11.61 -5.96 16.15
CA LYS A 31 -11.29 -6.31 14.76
C LYS A 31 -10.64 -5.13 14.07
N TRP A 32 -9.54 -5.39 13.38
CA TRP A 32 -8.93 -4.43 12.47
C TRP A 32 -9.71 -4.38 11.14
N ILE A 33 -9.29 -3.48 10.25
CA ILE A 33 -9.95 -3.22 8.97
C ILE A 33 -9.98 -4.45 8.03
N ASP A 34 -8.96 -5.32 8.13
CA ASP A 34 -8.85 -6.58 7.40
C ASP A 34 -9.57 -7.75 8.11
N GLY A 35 -10.25 -7.48 9.23
CA GLY A 35 -10.91 -8.47 10.06
C GLY A 35 -9.97 -9.22 11.01
N SER A 36 -8.66 -8.93 11.00
CA SER A 36 -7.71 -9.53 11.95
C SER A 36 -8.03 -9.11 13.39
N GLU A 37 -7.81 -10.02 14.33
CA GLU A 37 -8.08 -9.73 15.75
C GLU A 37 -6.94 -8.92 16.36
N CYS A 38 -7.29 -7.82 17.02
CA CYS A 38 -6.36 -6.93 17.70
C CYS A 38 -6.78 -6.75 19.16
N PRO A 39 -5.88 -6.90 20.14
CA PRO A 39 -6.21 -6.62 21.53
C PRO A 39 -6.66 -5.18 21.74
N TYR A 40 -7.70 -4.98 22.53
CA TYR A 40 -8.07 -3.66 23.02
C TYR A 40 -7.14 -3.22 24.16
N ALA A 41 -6.94 -1.91 24.22
CA ALA A 41 -6.25 -1.23 25.29
C ALA A 41 -7.04 -0.01 25.73
N SER A 42 -6.98 0.31 27.03
CA SER A 42 -7.56 1.53 27.57
C SER A 42 -6.43 2.47 28.00
N HIS A 43 -6.51 3.73 27.58
CA HIS A 43 -5.59 4.75 28.04
C HIS A 43 -5.89 5.10 29.50
N MET A 44 -4.92 4.89 30.39
CA MET A 44 -5.16 4.87 31.84
C MET A 44 -5.63 6.22 32.41
N LYS A 45 -5.33 7.35 31.74
CA LYS A 45 -5.75 8.68 32.19
C LYS A 45 -7.13 9.09 31.68
N THR A 46 -7.47 8.73 30.45
CA THR A 46 -8.71 9.21 29.79
C THR A 46 -9.80 8.15 29.74
N GLY A 47 -9.45 6.88 29.91
CA GLY A 47 -10.34 5.75 29.70
C GLY A 47 -10.62 5.43 28.23
N GLU A 48 -10.12 6.23 27.28
CA GLU A 48 -10.33 6.00 25.84
C GLU A 48 -9.80 4.63 25.42
N THR A 49 -10.53 3.99 24.51
CA THR A 49 -10.20 2.65 23.98
C THR A 49 -9.41 2.76 22.68
N PHE A 50 -8.41 1.91 22.54
CA PHE A 50 -7.51 1.80 21.39
C PHE A 50 -7.31 0.34 21.00
N LEU A 51 -6.83 0.10 19.78
CA LEU A 51 -6.40 -1.21 19.30
C LEU A 51 -4.88 -1.30 19.35
N PHE A 52 -4.36 -2.43 19.82
CA PHE A 52 -2.94 -2.75 19.76
C PHE A 52 -2.66 -3.69 18.59
N ARG A 53 -1.71 -3.31 17.73
CA ARG A 53 -1.07 -4.24 16.79
C ARG A 53 0.33 -4.54 17.27
N ILE A 54 0.59 -5.82 17.56
CA ILE A 54 1.94 -6.28 17.90
C ILE A 54 2.79 -6.18 16.65
N ILE A 55 4.00 -5.64 16.83
CA ILE A 55 4.95 -5.43 15.74
C ILE A 55 6.23 -6.18 16.04
N GLN A 56 6.83 -6.72 14.99
CA GLN A 56 8.20 -7.19 15.07
C GLN A 56 9.11 -6.00 14.73
N PRO A 57 10.06 -5.62 15.61
CA PRO A 57 11.01 -4.56 15.31
C PRO A 57 11.87 -4.91 14.08
N PRO A 58 12.48 -3.90 13.41
CA PRO A 58 12.56 -2.49 13.84
C PRO A 58 11.44 -1.60 13.28
N ILE A 59 10.97 -0.65 14.10
CA ILE A 59 10.19 0.51 13.63
C ILE A 59 11.04 1.76 13.73
N ASN A 60 11.02 2.57 12.66
CA ASN A 60 11.60 3.90 12.67
C ASN A 60 10.66 4.87 13.42
N LEU A 61 10.83 4.98 14.75
CA LEU A 61 10.03 5.85 15.60
C LEU A 61 10.13 7.33 15.20
N GLU A 62 11.29 7.76 14.70
CA GLU A 62 11.48 9.14 14.23
C GLU A 62 10.61 9.41 13.00
N ALA A 63 10.64 8.52 12.00
CA ALA A 63 9.80 8.63 10.82
C ALA A 63 8.32 8.62 11.20
N LEU A 64 7.90 7.71 12.07
CA LEU A 64 6.52 7.61 12.51
C LEU A 64 6.03 8.89 13.23
N THR A 65 6.85 9.43 14.12
CA THR A 65 6.55 10.67 14.84
C THR A 65 6.46 11.85 13.86
N ALA A 66 7.36 11.90 12.88
CA ALA A 66 7.35 12.97 11.89
C ALA A 66 6.15 12.89 10.94
N VAL A 67 5.77 11.69 10.50
CA VAL A 67 4.59 11.45 9.65
C VAL A 67 3.30 11.83 10.36
N THR A 68 3.13 11.39 11.62
CA THR A 68 1.93 11.71 12.42
C THR A 68 1.83 13.22 12.72
N ALA A 69 2.96 13.91 12.90
CA ALA A 69 2.99 15.37 13.08
C ALA A 69 2.75 16.16 11.78
N SER A 70 2.93 15.56 10.60
CA SER A 70 2.86 16.26 9.31
C SER A 70 1.45 16.57 8.82
N GLY A 71 0.40 16.22 9.58
CA GLY A 71 -0.99 16.48 9.20
C GLY A 71 -1.44 15.63 8.01
N MET A 72 -0.93 14.39 7.91
CA MET A 72 -1.28 13.46 6.83
C MET A 72 -2.79 13.23 6.73
N PRO A 73 -3.32 12.89 5.53
CA PRO A 73 -4.74 12.65 5.34
C PRO A 73 -5.31 11.60 6.31
N GLN A 74 -6.47 11.89 6.91
CA GLN A 74 -7.13 11.04 7.93
C GLN A 74 -7.55 9.64 7.44
N ARG A 75 -7.51 9.43 6.12
CA ARG A 75 -7.77 8.13 5.48
C ARG A 75 -6.64 7.12 5.64
N PHE A 76 -5.44 7.57 6.01
CA PHE A 76 -4.37 6.67 6.42
C PHE A 76 -4.59 6.31 7.88
N LEU A 77 -4.67 5.02 8.16
CA LEU A 77 -4.85 4.50 9.51
C LEU A 77 -3.53 4.59 10.26
N TRP A 78 -3.16 5.78 10.70
CA TRP A 78 -1.93 6.00 11.46
C TRP A 78 -2.06 5.52 12.89
N PRO A 79 -1.00 4.94 13.47
CA PRO A 79 -0.96 4.76 14.91
C PRO A 79 -0.88 6.14 15.55
N VAL A 80 -1.60 6.31 16.65
CA VAL A 80 -1.55 7.50 17.49
C VAL A 80 -0.39 7.45 18.48
N ASP A 81 0.16 6.26 18.72
CA ASP A 81 1.26 6.03 19.65
C ASP A 81 2.01 4.73 19.33
N VAL A 82 3.18 4.56 19.94
CA VAL A 82 3.86 3.27 20.05
C VAL A 82 4.04 2.98 21.53
N ALA A 83 3.59 1.83 22.01
CA ALA A 83 3.71 1.44 23.40
C ALA A 83 4.64 0.23 23.57
N GLU A 84 5.35 0.17 24.68
CA GLU A 84 6.18 -0.98 25.07
C GLU A 84 5.63 -1.61 26.35
N GLY A 85 5.43 -2.92 26.33
CA GLY A 85 4.96 -3.66 27.50
C GLY A 85 6.08 -3.86 28.54
N SER A 86 5.73 -3.76 29.83
CA SER A 86 6.68 -3.88 30.96
C SER A 86 7.15 -5.32 31.29
N GLY A 87 7.08 -6.26 30.34
CA GLY A 87 7.40 -7.67 30.54
C GLY A 87 8.90 -8.01 30.45
N SER A 88 9.27 -9.26 30.77
CA SER A 88 10.64 -9.77 30.63
C SER A 88 11.14 -9.77 29.18
N THR A 89 10.22 -9.92 28.24
CA THR A 89 10.43 -9.73 26.80
C THR A 89 9.60 -8.52 26.36
N PRO A 90 10.17 -7.31 26.30
CA PRO A 90 9.42 -6.13 25.90
C PRO A 90 8.87 -6.35 24.50
N THR A 91 7.55 -6.25 24.37
CA THR A 91 6.86 -6.29 23.08
C THR A 91 6.47 -4.86 22.75
N SER A 92 6.91 -4.37 21.60
CA SER A 92 6.44 -3.10 21.07
C SER A 92 5.09 -3.31 20.39
N MET A 93 4.19 -2.35 20.57
CA MET A 93 2.83 -2.36 20.05
C MET A 93 2.54 -1.01 19.42
N LEU A 94 1.94 -1.02 18.24
CA LEU A 94 1.35 0.18 17.66
C LEU A 94 -0.03 0.41 18.25
N VAL A 95 -0.32 1.64 18.65
CA VAL A 95 -1.60 2.03 19.25
C VAL A 95 -2.42 2.74 18.20
N PHE A 96 -3.58 2.20 17.85
CA PHE A 96 -4.48 2.76 16.85
C PHE A 96 -5.80 3.19 17.47
N ARG A 97 -6.41 4.23 16.91
CA ARG A 97 -7.85 4.42 17.08
C ARG A 97 -8.58 3.30 16.35
N GLU A 98 -9.78 2.98 16.82
CA GLU A 98 -10.65 2.06 16.10
C GLU A 98 -10.91 2.64 14.69
N PRO A 99 -10.80 1.84 13.62
CA PRO A 99 -11.15 2.28 12.28
C PRO A 99 -12.58 2.82 12.25
N PRO A 100 -12.85 3.89 11.48
CA PRO A 100 -14.15 4.57 11.51
C PRO A 100 -15.32 3.72 11.02
N GLU A 101 -15.05 2.58 10.37
CA GLU A 101 -16.06 1.75 9.75
C GLU A 101 -15.62 0.28 9.68
N THR A 102 -16.60 -0.62 9.77
CA THR A 102 -16.40 -2.07 9.60
C THR A 102 -17.05 -2.54 8.29
N GLY A 103 -16.57 -3.68 7.75
CA GLY A 103 -17.15 -4.26 6.54
C GLY A 103 -16.68 -3.59 5.24
N LEU A 104 -15.46 -3.05 5.24
CA LEU A 104 -14.80 -2.54 4.05
C LEU A 104 -14.34 -3.70 3.16
N THR A 105 -14.23 -3.45 1.86
CA THR A 105 -13.75 -4.42 0.87
C THR A 105 -12.33 -4.08 0.48
N SER A 106 -11.41 -5.05 0.46
CA SER A 106 -10.05 -4.78 0.01
C SER A 106 -10.06 -4.38 -1.47
N LEU A 107 -9.12 -3.53 -1.88
CA LEU A 107 -8.97 -3.13 -3.27
C LEU A 107 -8.60 -4.34 -4.14
N ALA A 108 -7.83 -5.29 -3.59
CA ALA A 108 -7.54 -6.55 -4.26
C ALA A 108 -8.82 -7.34 -4.59
N ASP A 109 -9.73 -7.49 -3.63
CA ASP A 109 -11.00 -8.19 -3.84
C ASP A 109 -11.89 -7.45 -4.83
N TRP A 110 -11.95 -6.12 -4.75
CA TRP A 110 -12.74 -5.30 -5.68
C TRP A 110 -12.20 -5.40 -7.12
N ILE A 111 -10.89 -5.37 -7.32
CA ILE A 111 -10.27 -5.57 -8.65
C ILE A 111 -10.59 -6.97 -9.19
N ALA A 112 -10.51 -8.01 -8.34
CA ALA A 112 -10.82 -9.37 -8.72
C ALA A 112 -12.30 -9.52 -9.15
N GLN A 113 -13.23 -8.93 -8.40
CA GLN A 113 -14.67 -8.95 -8.72
C GLN A 113 -14.97 -8.19 -10.02
N ARG A 114 -14.38 -7.01 -10.21
CA ARG A 114 -14.52 -6.22 -11.44
C ARG A 114 -13.96 -6.93 -12.67
N SER A 115 -13.02 -7.84 -12.49
CA SER A 115 -12.48 -8.69 -13.56
C SER A 115 -13.45 -9.82 -13.97
N ILE A 116 -14.59 -9.96 -13.31
CA ILE A 116 -15.64 -10.91 -13.70
C ILE A 116 -16.82 -10.14 -14.30
N THR A 117 -17.21 -9.04 -13.66
CA THR A 117 -18.32 -8.19 -14.07
C THR A 117 -17.91 -6.72 -13.98
N GLU A 118 -18.00 -5.97 -15.08
CA GLU A 118 -17.70 -4.53 -15.08
C GLU A 118 -18.98 -3.72 -15.25
N SER A 119 -19.35 -2.99 -14.20
CA SER A 119 -20.47 -2.06 -14.22
C SER A 119 -20.02 -0.63 -14.48
N GLN A 120 -20.96 0.25 -14.83
CA GLN A 120 -20.70 1.69 -14.92
C GLN A 120 -20.28 2.28 -13.56
N GLU A 121 -20.81 1.74 -12.47
CA GLU A 121 -20.47 2.14 -11.10
C GLU A 121 -19.02 1.80 -10.75
N ASP A 122 -18.51 0.66 -11.23
CA ASP A 122 -17.11 0.28 -11.06
C ASP A 122 -16.17 1.26 -11.76
N ALA A 123 -16.52 1.70 -12.97
CA ALA A 123 -15.72 2.69 -13.70
C ALA A 123 -15.68 4.03 -12.95
N GLN A 124 -16.82 4.50 -12.42
CA GLN A 124 -16.87 5.73 -11.61
C GLN A 124 -16.08 5.60 -10.31
N THR A 125 -16.15 4.44 -9.65
CA THR A 125 -15.37 4.15 -8.44
C THR A 125 -13.88 4.10 -8.74
N ALA A 126 -13.45 3.52 -9.87
CA ALA A 126 -12.08 3.53 -10.31
C ALA A 126 -11.54 4.96 -10.49
N VAL A 127 -12.31 5.84 -11.16
CA VAL A 127 -11.92 7.24 -11.38
C VAL A 127 -11.82 8.00 -10.07
N ARG A 128 -12.81 7.87 -9.17
CA ARG A 128 -12.80 8.48 -7.84
C ARG A 128 -11.58 8.01 -7.03
N PHE A 129 -11.31 6.71 -7.04
CA PHE A 129 -10.17 6.12 -6.37
C PHE A 129 -8.85 6.66 -6.90
N ILE A 130 -8.62 6.60 -8.21
CA ILE A 130 -7.36 7.04 -8.83
C ILE A 130 -7.08 8.51 -8.54
N ARG A 131 -8.08 9.38 -8.70
CA ARG A 131 -7.93 10.81 -8.42
C ARG A 131 -7.45 11.04 -7.00
N GLN A 132 -8.12 10.43 -6.03
CA GLN A 132 -7.81 10.67 -4.64
C GLN A 132 -6.50 9.96 -4.23
N LEU A 133 -6.18 8.78 -4.79
CA LEU A 133 -4.88 8.12 -4.64
C LEU A 133 -3.72 9.02 -5.08
N LEU A 134 -3.85 9.67 -6.23
CA LEU A 134 -2.81 10.58 -6.73
C LEU A 134 -2.65 11.82 -5.83
N LEU A 135 -3.76 12.39 -5.32
CA LEU A 135 -3.72 13.50 -4.36
C LEU A 135 -3.04 13.10 -3.05
N ASP A 136 -3.31 11.91 -2.55
CA ASP A 136 -2.74 11.41 -1.30
C ASP A 136 -1.25 11.09 -1.46
N ALA A 137 -0.85 10.46 -2.57
CA ALA A 137 0.55 10.20 -2.88
C ALA A 137 1.36 11.51 -3.03
N ASP A 138 0.79 12.50 -3.73
CA ASP A 138 1.39 13.83 -3.87
C ASP A 138 1.52 14.54 -2.50
N CYS A 139 0.59 14.34 -1.57
CA CYS A 139 0.75 14.82 -0.19
C CYS A 139 1.96 14.19 0.51
N PHE A 140 2.12 12.87 0.42
CA PHE A 140 3.27 12.17 1.02
C PHE A 140 4.60 12.71 0.50
N TYR A 141 4.71 12.83 -0.82
CA TYR A 141 5.93 13.29 -1.46
C TYR A 141 6.26 14.73 -1.13
N ARG A 142 5.26 15.63 -1.09
CA ARG A 142 5.48 17.02 -0.64
C ARG A 142 5.89 17.12 0.83
N CYS A 143 5.41 16.23 1.68
CA CYS A 143 5.85 16.14 3.08
C CYS A 143 7.23 15.45 3.22
N GLY A 144 7.84 14.98 2.13
CA GLY A 144 9.16 14.34 2.15
C GLY A 144 9.13 12.90 2.64
N PHE A 145 8.02 12.18 2.48
CA PHE A 145 7.87 10.78 2.88
C PHE A 145 7.51 9.88 1.71
N ALA A 146 7.96 8.63 1.76
CA ALA A 146 7.51 7.54 0.91
C ALA A 146 6.64 6.61 1.77
N TYR A 147 5.49 6.18 1.24
CA TYR A 147 4.55 5.33 1.98
C TYR A 147 5.02 3.86 2.02
N SER A 148 5.69 3.41 0.97
CA SER A 148 6.28 2.08 0.82
C SER A 148 5.28 0.93 0.92
N GLY A 149 3.98 1.23 0.79
CA GLY A 149 2.87 0.30 1.01
C GLY A 149 1.77 0.39 -0.03
N TRP A 150 2.06 0.93 -1.23
CA TRP A 150 1.10 1.03 -2.35
C TRP A 150 0.76 -0.36 -2.93
N ASP A 151 -0.01 -1.15 -2.19
CA ASP A 151 -0.49 -2.47 -2.61
C ASP A 151 -2.01 -2.60 -2.39
N ALA A 152 -2.69 -3.26 -3.32
CA ALA A 152 -4.14 -3.40 -3.31
C ALA A 152 -4.68 -4.18 -2.08
N SER A 153 -3.87 -5.02 -1.44
CA SER A 153 -4.24 -5.72 -0.21
C SER A 153 -4.24 -4.82 1.03
N ARG A 154 -3.60 -3.65 0.96
CA ARG A 154 -3.48 -2.68 2.06
C ARG A 154 -4.42 -1.49 1.91
N ILE A 155 -5.30 -1.53 0.93
CA ILE A 155 -6.23 -0.45 0.60
C ILE A 155 -7.63 -1.01 0.68
N TYR A 156 -8.52 -0.28 1.34
CA TYR A 156 -9.87 -0.72 1.63
C TYR A 156 -10.86 0.32 1.13
N LEU A 157 -11.90 -0.14 0.45
CA LEU A 157 -12.97 0.69 -0.09
C LEU A 157 -14.21 0.55 0.78
N LYS A 158 -14.92 1.67 0.93
CA LYS A 158 -16.31 1.63 1.38
C LYS A 158 -17.17 0.96 0.32
N LYS A 159 -18.18 0.21 0.76
CA LYS A 159 -19.09 -0.52 -0.14
C LYS A 159 -19.85 0.38 -1.10
N ASP A 160 -20.09 1.63 -0.71
CA ASP A 160 -20.75 2.65 -1.54
C ASP A 160 -19.77 3.42 -2.47
N GLY A 161 -18.48 3.05 -2.45
CA GLY A 161 -17.41 3.73 -3.18
C GLY A 161 -17.17 5.18 -2.76
N SER A 162 -17.75 5.64 -1.64
CA SER A 162 -17.66 7.04 -1.19
C SER A 162 -16.31 7.41 -0.59
N GLY A 163 -15.51 6.41 -0.22
CA GLY A 163 -14.22 6.62 0.40
C GLY A 163 -13.37 5.37 0.45
N PHE A 164 -12.13 5.58 0.85
CA PHE A 164 -11.15 4.53 0.97
C PHE A 164 -10.16 4.84 2.07
N PHE A 165 -9.51 3.78 2.56
CA PHE A 165 -8.56 3.81 3.65
C PHE A 165 -7.29 3.07 3.27
N TYR A 166 -6.17 3.57 3.76
CA TYR A 166 -4.86 2.95 3.62
C TYR A 166 -4.47 2.36 4.98
N ASP A 167 -4.13 1.08 5.03
CA ASP A 167 -3.59 0.47 6.25
C ASP A 167 -2.25 1.10 6.62
N PHE A 168 -1.81 0.90 7.84
CA PHE A 168 -0.48 1.32 8.24
C PHE A 168 0.61 0.51 7.52
N CYS A 169 1.65 1.20 7.03
CA CYS A 169 2.88 0.60 6.53
C CYS A 169 4.08 0.97 7.43
N ALA A 170 4.66 -0.03 8.10
CA ALA A 170 5.83 0.15 8.97
C ALA A 170 7.10 0.60 8.23
N HIS A 171 7.11 0.50 6.91
CA HIS A 171 8.21 0.90 6.04
C HIS A 171 8.05 2.32 5.49
N THR A 172 7.03 3.06 5.94
CA THR A 172 6.94 4.50 5.68
C THR A 172 8.19 5.18 6.24
N ASP A 173 8.94 5.87 5.39
CA ASP A 173 10.17 6.58 5.81
C ASP A 173 10.30 7.90 5.05
N ARG A 174 11.21 8.76 5.51
CA ARG A 174 11.60 9.95 4.77
C ARG A 174 12.17 9.55 3.42
N ILE A 175 11.80 10.29 2.38
CA ILE A 175 12.45 10.21 1.08
C ILE A 175 13.91 10.60 1.28
N ARG A 176 14.80 9.62 1.11
CA ARG A 176 16.23 9.86 1.01
C ARG A 176 16.60 9.91 -0.46
N ALA A 177 17.63 10.69 -0.80
CA ALA A 177 18.20 10.67 -2.14
C ALA A 177 18.50 9.22 -2.54
N CYS A 178 18.01 8.81 -3.71
CA CYS A 178 18.12 7.44 -4.18
C CYS A 178 19.59 7.00 -4.20
N LYS A 179 19.87 5.80 -3.69
CA LYS A 179 21.04 5.06 -4.15
C LYS A 179 20.71 4.59 -5.56
N ALA A 180 21.57 4.90 -6.53
CA ALA A 180 21.42 4.35 -7.88
C ALA A 180 21.39 2.82 -7.79
N TYR A 181 20.22 2.23 -8.04
CA TYR A 181 20.11 0.79 -8.21
C TYR A 181 20.56 0.44 -9.63
N PRO A 182 21.33 -0.64 -9.84
CA PRO A 182 21.53 -1.20 -11.18
C PRO A 182 20.15 -1.41 -11.83
N SER A 183 20.00 -1.04 -13.11
CA SER A 183 18.69 -0.98 -13.79
C SER A 183 17.84 -2.23 -13.64
N ASP A 184 18.50 -3.38 -13.63
CA ASP A 184 17.86 -4.69 -13.60
C ASP A 184 17.44 -5.09 -12.18
N ALA A 185 18.14 -4.59 -11.15
CA ALA A 185 17.78 -4.78 -9.75
C ALA A 185 16.62 -3.87 -9.34
N ALA A 186 16.55 -2.64 -9.88
CA ALA A 186 15.48 -1.69 -9.58
C ALA A 186 14.11 -2.19 -10.09
N ALA A 187 14.07 -2.72 -11.32
CA ALA A 187 12.87 -3.39 -11.83
C ALA A 187 12.50 -4.57 -10.93
N ARG A 188 13.42 -5.50 -10.65
CA ARG A 188 13.15 -6.67 -9.80
C ARG A 188 12.65 -6.32 -8.40
N ILE A 189 13.20 -5.28 -7.77
CA ILE A 189 12.82 -4.86 -6.42
C ILE A 189 11.51 -4.05 -6.44
N GLY A 190 11.30 -3.21 -7.46
CA GLY A 190 10.05 -2.44 -7.61
C GLY A 190 8.84 -3.32 -7.94
N CYS A 191 9.07 -4.44 -8.63
CA CYS A 191 8.03 -5.40 -9.01
C CYS A 191 7.53 -6.27 -7.85
N ASP A 192 8.22 -6.31 -6.72
CA ASP A 192 7.90 -7.26 -5.67
C ASP A 192 6.61 -6.85 -4.92
N PRO A 193 5.55 -7.69 -4.91
CA PRO A 193 4.32 -7.42 -4.17
C PRO A 193 4.51 -7.38 -2.64
N VAL A 194 5.59 -8.00 -2.18
CA VAL A 194 5.80 -8.41 -0.79
C VAL A 194 6.94 -7.62 -0.16
N LEU A 195 7.95 -7.24 -0.95
CA LEU A 195 9.09 -6.50 -0.41
C LEU A 195 8.76 -5.03 -0.14
N PRO A 196 9.17 -4.50 1.01
CA PRO A 196 9.09 -3.08 1.27
C PRO A 196 9.95 -2.29 0.29
N HIS A 197 9.34 -1.27 -0.30
CA HIS A 197 9.98 -0.41 -1.29
C HIS A 197 10.82 0.66 -0.58
N TYR A 198 12.15 0.62 -0.73
CA TYR A 198 13.04 1.61 -0.12
C TYR A 198 13.44 2.71 -1.12
N GLY A 199 12.93 3.92 -0.95
CA GLY A 199 13.26 5.10 -1.76
C GLY A 199 12.15 5.54 -2.70
N SER A 200 12.19 6.80 -3.14
CA SER A 200 11.11 7.44 -3.91
C SER A 200 10.84 6.77 -5.26
N ASP A 201 11.88 6.24 -5.93
CA ASP A 201 11.71 5.59 -7.24
C ASP A 201 10.93 4.28 -7.13
N LEU A 202 11.21 3.48 -6.09
CA LEU A 202 10.51 2.23 -5.85
C LEU A 202 9.08 2.49 -5.36
N ASP A 203 8.89 3.52 -4.52
CA ASP A 203 7.56 3.91 -4.07
C ASP A 203 6.69 4.42 -5.24
N TYR A 204 7.27 5.23 -6.13
CA TYR A 204 6.59 5.69 -7.34
C TYR A 204 6.27 4.54 -8.30
N PHE A 205 7.19 3.58 -8.45
CA PHE A 205 6.94 2.39 -9.25
C PHE A 205 5.80 1.53 -8.70
N ALA A 206 5.75 1.35 -7.38
CA ALA A 206 4.66 0.64 -6.71
C ALA A 206 3.32 1.35 -6.91
N LEU A 207 3.29 2.67 -6.75
CA LEU A 207 2.13 3.51 -7.05
C LEU A 207 1.67 3.33 -8.51
N CYS A 208 2.59 3.34 -9.47
CA CYS A 208 2.27 3.13 -10.89
C CYS A 208 1.74 1.72 -11.15
N SER A 209 2.30 0.71 -10.49
CA SER A 209 1.85 -0.68 -10.61
C SER A 209 0.43 -0.84 -10.07
N LEU A 210 0.12 -0.21 -8.95
CA LEU A 210 -1.22 -0.16 -8.38
C LEU A 210 -2.21 0.56 -9.32
N LEU A 211 -1.83 1.71 -9.87
CA LEU A 211 -2.66 2.45 -10.84
C LEU A 211 -2.95 1.61 -12.08
N PHE A 212 -1.93 0.92 -12.61
CA PHE A 212 -2.09 0.00 -13.73
C PHE A 212 -3.06 -1.13 -13.37
N GLN A 213 -2.92 -1.72 -12.18
CA GLN A 213 -3.81 -2.78 -11.71
C GLN A 213 -5.26 -2.32 -11.60
N VAL A 214 -5.50 -1.10 -11.13
CA VAL A 214 -6.86 -0.53 -11.07
C VAL A 214 -7.42 -0.25 -12.46
N LEU A 215 -6.62 0.29 -13.38
CA LEU A 215 -7.08 0.66 -14.71
C LEU A 215 -7.33 -0.56 -15.60
N VAL A 216 -6.40 -1.51 -15.58
CA VAL A 216 -6.39 -2.67 -16.47
C VAL A 216 -7.05 -3.88 -15.81
N GLY A 217 -6.81 -4.13 -14.52
CA GLY A 217 -7.28 -5.31 -13.80
C GLY A 217 -6.22 -6.40 -13.57
N LEU A 218 -5.01 -6.20 -14.09
CA LEU A 218 -3.87 -7.11 -13.92
C LEU A 218 -2.64 -6.34 -13.44
N ARG A 219 -1.69 -7.02 -12.81
CA ARG A 219 -0.37 -6.43 -12.53
C ARG A 219 0.47 -6.31 -13.82
N PRO A 220 1.39 -5.34 -13.95
CA PRO A 220 2.12 -5.07 -15.20
C PRO A 220 2.88 -6.24 -15.82
N TYR A 221 3.32 -7.21 -15.01
CA TYR A 221 4.07 -8.39 -15.47
C TYR A 221 3.27 -9.69 -15.33
N GLN A 222 1.97 -9.60 -15.04
CA GLN A 222 1.08 -10.75 -14.90
C GLN A 222 0.52 -11.17 -16.26
N GLY A 223 1.41 -11.62 -17.15
CA GLY A 223 1.05 -12.26 -18.41
C GLY A 223 1.40 -13.75 -18.41
N ARG A 224 1.53 -14.34 -19.60
CA ARG A 224 1.74 -15.78 -19.78
C ARG A 224 2.98 -16.37 -19.09
N LEU A 225 4.00 -15.57 -18.77
CA LEU A 225 5.17 -16.06 -18.02
C LEU A 225 4.83 -16.38 -16.56
N MET A 226 3.66 -15.96 -16.08
CA MET A 226 3.13 -16.23 -14.74
C MET A 226 2.11 -17.39 -14.73
N ASP A 227 1.80 -17.99 -15.88
CA ASP A 227 0.80 -19.05 -15.98
C ASP A 227 1.20 -20.29 -15.18
N GLY A 228 0.22 -20.92 -14.52
CA GLY A 228 0.43 -22.15 -13.75
C GLY A 228 1.06 -21.96 -12.38
N ILE A 229 1.33 -20.71 -11.96
CA ILE A 229 1.90 -20.41 -10.65
C ILE A 229 0.77 -20.04 -9.69
N GLY A 230 0.54 -20.90 -8.69
CA GLY A 230 -0.44 -20.65 -7.64
C GLY A 230 -0.09 -19.41 -6.81
N ASN A 231 -1.11 -18.83 -6.17
CA ASN A 231 -0.96 -17.72 -5.23
C ASN A 231 -1.99 -17.81 -4.10
N GLN A 232 -2.32 -19.03 -3.66
CA GLN A 232 -3.36 -19.28 -2.67
C GLN A 232 -2.79 -19.52 -1.27
N THR A 233 -1.56 -20.02 -1.18
CA THR A 233 -0.87 -20.24 0.10
C THR A 233 0.31 -19.30 0.27
N ALA A 234 0.79 -19.11 1.51
CA ALA A 234 1.98 -18.30 1.76
C ALA A 234 3.24 -18.82 1.03
N VAL A 235 3.37 -20.15 0.89
CA VAL A 235 4.49 -20.78 0.16
C VAL A 235 4.37 -20.50 -1.34
N GLU A 236 3.16 -20.63 -1.89
CA GLU A 236 2.88 -20.28 -3.27
C GLU A 236 3.11 -18.80 -3.53
N GLN A 237 2.71 -17.92 -2.62
CA GLN A 237 2.91 -16.47 -2.73
C GLN A 237 4.41 -16.10 -2.80
N ALA A 238 5.26 -16.77 -2.02
CA ALA A 238 6.70 -16.58 -2.10
C ALA A 238 7.27 -17.02 -3.47
N ALA A 239 6.86 -18.19 -3.96
CA ALA A 239 7.25 -18.69 -5.28
C ALA A 239 6.72 -17.82 -6.43
N TRP A 240 5.48 -17.34 -6.30
CA TRP A 240 4.84 -16.41 -7.21
C TRP A 240 5.61 -15.09 -7.27
N SER A 241 5.99 -14.55 -6.10
CA SER A 241 6.74 -13.30 -6.02
C SER A 241 8.12 -13.44 -6.65
N GLU A 242 8.85 -14.53 -6.38
CA GLU A 242 10.13 -14.81 -7.05
C GLU A 242 9.95 -14.87 -8.56
N THR A 243 8.97 -15.63 -9.04
CA THR A 243 8.79 -15.80 -10.49
C THR A 243 8.36 -14.50 -11.17
N TYR A 244 7.56 -13.69 -10.50
CA TYR A 244 7.17 -12.36 -10.96
C TYR A 244 8.40 -11.44 -11.10
N ARG A 245 9.35 -11.53 -10.16
CA ARG A 245 10.63 -10.80 -10.23
C ARG A 245 11.55 -11.32 -11.33
N GLU A 246 11.57 -12.63 -11.58
CA GLU A 246 12.40 -13.19 -12.65
C GLU A 246 11.87 -12.83 -14.05
N ASN A 247 10.56 -12.60 -14.16
CA ASN A 247 9.85 -12.37 -15.43
C ASN A 247 9.31 -10.94 -15.59
N CYS A 248 10.12 -9.92 -15.27
CA CYS A 248 9.77 -8.50 -15.44
C CYS A 248 9.73 -8.05 -16.93
N VAL A 249 8.92 -8.70 -17.76
CA VAL A 249 8.66 -8.33 -19.16
C VAL A 249 7.24 -7.76 -19.22
N PHE A 250 7.10 -6.47 -19.57
CA PHE A 250 5.81 -5.80 -19.53
C PHE A 250 4.81 -6.46 -20.49
N LEU A 251 3.58 -6.72 -20.02
CA LEU A 251 2.61 -7.52 -20.77
C LEU A 251 2.06 -6.83 -22.03
N PHE A 252 2.19 -5.50 -22.13
CA PHE A 252 1.88 -4.72 -23.33
C PHE A 252 3.14 -4.11 -23.98
N ASP A 253 4.31 -4.71 -23.78
CA ASP A 253 5.52 -4.26 -24.46
C ASP A 253 5.38 -4.50 -25.99
N PRO A 254 5.48 -3.44 -26.82
CA PRO A 254 5.39 -3.60 -28.27
C PRO A 254 6.61 -4.32 -28.87
N ASP A 255 7.76 -4.24 -28.19
CA ASP A 255 9.05 -4.73 -28.62
C ASP A 255 9.33 -6.15 -28.08
N ASP A 256 8.74 -6.55 -26.95
CA ASP A 256 8.92 -7.86 -26.31
C ASP A 256 7.60 -8.58 -25.99
N ARG A 257 7.20 -9.50 -26.87
CA ARG A 257 5.95 -10.25 -26.70
C ARG A 257 6.08 -11.46 -25.78
N ARG A 258 7.23 -11.74 -25.14
CA ARG A 258 7.42 -12.96 -24.32
C ARG A 258 6.41 -13.09 -23.17
N ASN A 259 5.82 -12.00 -22.69
CA ASN A 259 4.82 -12.00 -21.61
C ASN A 259 3.44 -11.45 -22.02
N SER A 260 3.07 -11.55 -23.30
CA SER A 260 1.80 -11.02 -23.81
C SER A 260 0.58 -11.75 -23.26
N ILE A 261 -0.56 -11.05 -23.20
CA ILE A 261 -1.91 -11.58 -22.93
C ILE A 261 -2.83 -11.40 -24.15
N GLY A 262 -4.06 -11.94 -24.09
CA GLY A 262 -5.10 -11.76 -25.10
C GLY A 262 -5.26 -12.96 -26.03
N THR A 263 -4.75 -14.12 -25.63
CA THR A 263 -4.92 -15.39 -26.37
C THR A 263 -6.21 -16.09 -25.94
N PHE A 264 -6.63 -15.88 -24.70
CA PHE A 264 -7.83 -16.51 -24.14
C PHE A 264 -8.97 -15.51 -23.96
N ALA A 265 -10.22 -15.99 -24.09
CA ALA A 265 -11.42 -15.15 -24.01
C ALA A 265 -11.53 -14.37 -22.68
N HIS A 266 -11.06 -14.95 -21.56
CA HIS A 266 -11.08 -14.29 -20.26
C HIS A 266 -10.07 -13.12 -20.15
N GLU A 267 -9.12 -13.02 -21.08
CA GLU A 267 -8.11 -11.95 -21.11
C GLU A 267 -8.55 -10.74 -21.95
N GLU A 268 -9.53 -10.91 -22.84
CA GLU A 268 -9.97 -9.88 -23.80
C GLU A 268 -10.37 -8.57 -23.10
N GLN A 269 -10.96 -8.67 -21.91
CA GLN A 269 -11.36 -7.50 -21.13
C GLN A 269 -10.17 -6.63 -20.71
N PHE A 270 -9.02 -7.24 -20.40
CA PHE A 270 -7.82 -6.52 -19.95
C PHE A 270 -7.19 -5.79 -21.13
N VAL A 271 -7.13 -6.46 -22.28
CA VAL A 271 -6.72 -5.86 -23.56
C VAL A 271 -7.64 -4.71 -23.93
N ARG A 272 -8.96 -4.90 -23.84
CA ARG A 272 -9.95 -3.84 -24.12
C ARG A 272 -9.75 -2.62 -23.23
N ARG A 273 -9.60 -2.80 -21.91
CA ARG A 273 -9.35 -1.70 -20.97
C ARG A 273 -8.07 -0.94 -21.31
N TRP A 274 -6.98 -1.64 -21.58
CA TRP A 274 -5.73 -1.03 -22.05
C TRP A 274 -5.91 -0.20 -23.33
N MET A 275 -6.62 -0.76 -24.32
CA MET A 275 -6.89 -0.08 -25.59
C MET A 275 -7.85 1.12 -25.44
N GLN A 276 -8.62 1.19 -24.37
CA GLN A 276 -9.48 2.33 -24.03
C GLN A 276 -8.75 3.44 -23.26
N LEU A 277 -7.56 3.19 -22.72
CA LEU A 277 -6.77 4.23 -22.07
C LEU A 277 -6.32 5.30 -23.08
N PRO A 278 -6.20 6.57 -22.65
CA PRO A 278 -5.58 7.61 -23.48
C PRO A 278 -4.14 7.23 -23.87
N ASP A 279 -3.70 7.68 -25.05
CA ASP A 279 -2.34 7.39 -25.56
C ASP A 279 -1.26 7.84 -24.58
N ASP A 280 -1.40 9.03 -23.99
CA ASP A 280 -0.42 9.55 -23.02
C ASP A 280 -0.28 8.65 -21.78
N VAL A 281 -1.38 8.04 -21.33
CA VAL A 281 -1.38 7.10 -20.20
C VAL A 281 -0.68 5.80 -20.59
N ARG A 282 -1.03 5.25 -21.77
CA ARG A 282 -0.36 4.05 -22.28
C ARG A 282 1.14 4.26 -22.46
N ASN A 283 1.51 5.35 -23.11
CA ASN A 283 2.92 5.72 -23.34
C ASN A 283 3.68 5.86 -22.02
N THR A 284 3.06 6.44 -21.00
CA THR A 284 3.66 6.55 -19.66
C THR A 284 3.87 5.18 -19.03
N PHE A 285 2.88 4.29 -19.04
CA PHE A 285 3.04 2.94 -18.50
C PHE A 285 4.06 2.11 -19.29
N SER A 286 4.05 2.18 -20.62
CA SER A 286 5.07 1.52 -21.45
C SER A 286 6.47 2.03 -21.14
N PHE A 287 6.64 3.35 -20.95
CA PHE A 287 7.95 3.91 -20.57
C PHE A 287 8.43 3.39 -19.20
N ILE A 288 7.54 3.35 -18.21
CA ILE A 288 7.83 2.91 -16.84
C ILE A 288 8.15 1.41 -16.82
N PHE A 289 7.27 0.58 -17.39
CA PHE A 289 7.32 -0.87 -17.20
C PHE A 289 8.21 -1.63 -18.20
N SER A 290 8.50 -1.07 -19.38
CA SER A 290 9.49 -1.65 -20.32
C SER A 290 10.95 -1.49 -19.84
N GLY A 291 11.17 -0.99 -18.62
CA GLY A 291 12.51 -0.82 -18.04
C GLY A 291 13.34 0.29 -18.69
N LYS A 292 12.77 1.07 -19.62
CA LYS A 292 13.44 2.21 -20.27
C LYS A 292 13.77 3.30 -19.24
N GLN A 293 12.93 3.49 -18.22
CA GLN A 293 13.16 4.45 -17.13
C GLN A 293 14.40 4.14 -16.27
N PHE A 294 14.69 2.86 -16.02
CA PHE A 294 15.80 2.48 -15.12
C PHE A 294 17.16 2.55 -15.82
N ARG A 295 17.17 2.75 -17.15
CA ARG A 295 18.38 2.98 -17.96
C ARG A 295 18.76 4.46 -18.07
N GLN A 296 17.87 5.37 -17.68
CA GLN A 296 18.10 6.81 -17.77
C GLN A 296 18.01 7.44 -16.38
N VAL A 297 19.05 8.16 -15.97
CA VAL A 297 19.05 8.96 -14.74
C VAL A 297 18.18 10.19 -15.00
N HIS A 298 16.86 10.02 -14.98
CA HIS A 298 15.92 11.14 -15.02
C HIS A 298 15.22 11.27 -13.67
N PRO A 299 14.87 12.51 -13.26
CA PRO A 299 14.10 12.72 -12.04
C PRO A 299 12.82 11.89 -12.12
N THR A 300 12.54 11.16 -11.04
CA THR A 300 11.32 10.38 -10.84
C THR A 300 10.12 11.23 -11.29
N PRO A 301 9.29 10.76 -12.24
CA PRO A 301 8.11 11.53 -12.60
C PRO A 301 7.26 11.70 -11.34
N SER A 302 6.90 12.94 -11.00
CA SER A 302 6.01 13.20 -9.87
C SER A 302 4.60 12.68 -10.19
N PRO A 303 3.82 12.16 -9.22
CA PRO A 303 2.38 11.93 -9.40
C PRO A 303 1.63 13.13 -9.95
N ALA A 304 2.12 14.35 -9.71
CA ALA A 304 1.60 15.57 -10.30
C ALA A 304 1.70 15.58 -11.84
N LEU A 305 2.74 15.00 -12.43
CA LEU A 305 2.86 14.84 -13.89
C LEU A 305 1.85 13.84 -14.44
N LEU A 306 1.56 12.75 -13.71
CA LEU A 306 0.49 11.80 -14.08
C LEU A 306 -0.90 12.46 -14.03
N MET A 307 -1.16 13.27 -13.00
CA MET A 307 -2.39 14.06 -12.90
C MET A 307 -2.51 15.10 -14.01
N GLN A 308 -1.41 15.78 -14.36
CA GLN A 308 -1.41 16.80 -15.42
C GLN A 308 -1.55 16.21 -16.82
N SER A 309 -0.97 15.05 -17.08
CA SER A 309 -0.92 14.45 -18.42
C SER A 309 -2.21 13.72 -18.82
N CYS A 310 -3.10 13.44 -17.87
CA CYS A 310 -4.27 12.61 -18.14
C CYS A 310 -5.58 13.38 -17.97
N ALA A 311 -6.26 13.66 -19.09
CA ALA A 311 -7.58 14.32 -19.09
C ALA A 311 -8.63 13.57 -18.24
N LEU A 312 -8.50 12.24 -18.19
CA LEU A 312 -9.31 11.33 -17.38
C LEU A 312 -9.25 11.64 -15.87
N PHE A 313 -8.18 12.31 -15.40
CA PHE A 313 -7.99 12.68 -14.00
C PHE A 313 -8.26 14.18 -13.72
N ARG A 314 -8.39 15.00 -14.78
CA ARG A 314 -8.67 16.44 -14.66
C ARG A 314 -10.15 16.76 -14.43
N GLY A 315 -11.05 15.79 -14.66
CA GLY A 315 -12.50 15.98 -14.52
C GLY A 315 -13.13 16.70 -15.71
N ASP A 316 -12.45 16.71 -16.86
CA ASP A 316 -12.89 17.36 -18.11
C ASP A 316 -13.81 16.43 -18.96
N GLY A 317 -14.43 15.41 -18.37
CA GLY A 317 -15.23 14.40 -19.07
C GLY A 317 -16.49 14.00 -18.31
#